data_AF-A0A535XAN8-F1
#
_entry.id   AF-A0A535XAN8-F1
#
_cell.length_a   1.000
_cell.length_b   1.000
_cell.length_c   1.000
_cell.angle_alpha   90.00
_cell.angle_beta   90.00
_cell.angle_gamma   90.00
#
_symmetry.space_group_name_H-M   'P 1'
#
loop_
_entity.id
_entity.type
_entity.pdbx_description
1 polymer ?
#
loop_
_entity_poly.entity_id
_entity_poly.type
_entity_poly.pdbx_seq_one_letter_code
_entity_poly.pdbx_strand_id
1 'polypeptide(L)'
;MTTLRGSTSDFPLESVIGLLAGTSKTGELQIRSGSQVGALGFASGRLVAAVMESEAGENALGAIFGIGEADFEFTPWASAPDANLESGDLVSVLRRAAESRDRLASIREQIPSDSLRFRLSERAADQGAVTFTPERWRALLAVNGERDVAAIADQLRVGRMDTLTLLAGLVRDGVIEAVAPQTAYAPKQEVAREPEPAPVAEAAPPPPEPAAPTEPIREEEPAEKWWEATSPTPETAAPEATEQPAVSEAPSSSDQAEPRSERRPDLDAAMAERFSAFAEPEPAAPESPP
;
A
#
# COMPACT_ATOMS: atom_id res chain seq x y z
N MET A 1 31.18 1.23 -0.51
CA MET A 1 29.97 1.00 0.31
C MET A 1 29.09 -0.02 -0.41
N THR A 2 28.43 -0.92 0.31
CA THR A 2 27.49 -1.88 -0.29
C THR A 2 26.06 -1.41 -0.02
N THR A 3 25.48 -0.71 -0.99
CA THR A 3 24.03 -0.47 -1.06
C THR A 3 23.33 -1.76 -1.44
N LEU A 4 22.16 -2.02 -0.84
CA LEU A 4 21.28 -3.13 -1.24
C LEU A 4 20.14 -2.53 -2.06
N ARG A 5 19.94 -3.01 -3.29
CA ARG A 5 18.89 -2.54 -4.21
C ARG A 5 18.25 -3.71 -4.93
N GLY A 6 16.98 -3.61 -5.28
CA GLY A 6 16.21 -4.65 -5.99
C GLY A 6 14.72 -4.28 -6.07
N SER A 7 13.89 -5.23 -6.53
CA SER A 7 12.43 -5.10 -6.55
C SER A 7 11.77 -6.10 -5.60
N THR A 8 10.62 -5.73 -5.01
CA THR A 8 9.81 -6.63 -4.17
C THR A 8 9.25 -7.83 -4.95
N SER A 9 9.14 -7.71 -6.28
CA SER A 9 8.73 -8.81 -7.17
C SER A 9 9.78 -9.93 -7.26
N ASP A 10 11.08 -9.62 -7.05
CA ASP A 10 12.16 -10.61 -6.96
C ASP A 10 12.39 -11.09 -5.51
N PHE A 11 12.30 -10.17 -4.54
CA PHE A 11 12.60 -10.42 -3.12
C PHE A 11 11.51 -9.82 -2.22
N PRO A 12 10.61 -10.64 -1.63
CA PRO A 12 9.56 -10.16 -0.73
C PRO A 12 10.09 -9.27 0.39
N LEU A 13 9.35 -8.20 0.72
CA LEU A 13 9.80 -7.16 1.63
C LEU A 13 10.16 -7.71 3.02
N GLU A 14 9.42 -8.71 3.51
CA GLU A 14 9.71 -9.49 4.72
C GLU A 14 11.13 -10.06 4.72
N SER A 15 11.57 -10.59 3.56
CA SER A 15 12.90 -11.20 3.40
C SER A 15 13.99 -10.15 3.37
N VAL A 16 13.74 -8.99 2.76
CA VAL A 16 14.67 -7.85 2.75
C VAL A 16 14.84 -7.29 4.16
N ILE A 17 13.74 -7.10 4.90
CA ILE A 17 13.76 -6.64 6.30
C ILE A 17 14.47 -7.66 7.20
N GLY A 18 14.17 -8.95 7.05
CA GLY A 18 14.84 -10.03 7.80
C GLY A 18 16.34 -10.12 7.53
N LEU A 19 16.75 -9.95 6.27
CA LEU A 19 18.17 -9.87 5.89
C LEU A 19 18.85 -8.64 6.52
N LEU A 20 18.25 -7.45 6.42
CA LEU A 20 18.80 -6.24 7.03
C LEU A 20 18.94 -6.38 8.55
N ALA A 21 17.95 -7.00 9.21
CA ALA A 21 18.01 -7.30 10.63
C ALA A 21 19.19 -8.22 10.99
N GLY A 22 19.43 -9.27 10.20
CA GLY A 22 20.59 -10.15 10.36
C GLY A 22 21.95 -9.47 10.13
N THR A 23 22.00 -8.33 9.43
CA THR A 23 23.26 -7.58 9.20
C THR A 23 23.63 -6.59 10.31
N SER A 24 22.77 -6.37 11.30
CA SER A 24 22.97 -5.39 12.39
C SER A 24 23.29 -3.95 11.91
N LYS A 25 22.87 -3.57 10.71
CA LYS A 25 23.14 -2.24 10.12
C LYS A 25 22.17 -1.16 10.63
N THR A 26 22.63 0.08 10.55
CA THR A 26 21.84 1.29 10.77
C THR A 26 21.71 2.05 9.44
N GLY A 27 20.52 2.58 9.15
CA GLY A 27 20.22 3.23 7.88
C GLY A 27 18.74 3.19 7.52
N GLU A 28 18.44 3.57 6.29
CA GLU A 28 17.08 3.65 5.75
C GLU A 28 16.92 2.70 4.56
N LEU A 29 15.84 1.93 4.53
CA LEU A 29 15.35 1.24 3.34
C LEU A 29 14.23 2.08 2.72
N GLN A 30 14.54 2.77 1.62
CA GLN A 30 13.55 3.45 0.79
C GLN A 30 12.81 2.45 -0.08
N ILE A 31 11.52 2.69 -0.29
CA ILE A 31 10.58 1.83 -1.03
C ILE A 31 9.76 2.74 -1.95
N ARG A 32 9.71 2.43 -3.26
CA ARG A 32 9.06 3.28 -4.27
C ARG A 32 8.17 2.46 -5.19
N SER A 33 6.93 2.90 -5.39
CA SER A 33 5.98 2.30 -6.33
C SER A 33 5.19 3.39 -7.05
N GLY A 34 5.46 3.59 -8.34
CA GLY A 34 4.82 4.66 -9.12
C GLY A 34 5.04 6.04 -8.50
N SER A 35 3.97 6.64 -7.97
CA SER A 35 4.00 7.92 -7.24
C SER A 35 4.15 7.79 -5.71
N GLN A 36 4.07 6.58 -5.15
CA GLN A 36 4.16 6.34 -3.72
C GLN A 36 5.62 6.12 -3.29
N VAL A 37 5.99 6.74 -2.18
CA VAL A 37 7.30 6.61 -1.55
C VAL A 37 7.12 6.36 -0.06
N GLY A 38 7.78 5.31 0.44
CA GLY A 38 7.89 4.98 1.86
C GLY A 38 9.35 4.79 2.27
N ALA A 39 9.60 4.87 3.56
CA ALA A 39 10.91 4.68 4.17
C ALA A 39 10.79 3.84 5.45
N LEU A 40 11.68 2.87 5.61
CA LEU A 40 11.82 2.05 6.82
C LEU A 40 13.18 2.30 7.47
N GLY A 41 13.16 2.78 8.73
CA GLY A 41 14.34 3.13 9.50
C GLY A 41 14.86 1.97 10.35
N PHE A 42 16.14 1.63 10.17
CA PHE A 42 16.83 0.56 10.91
C PHE A 42 17.88 1.14 11.86
N ALA A 43 17.91 0.62 13.09
CA ALA A 43 18.87 0.94 14.14
C ALA A 43 19.52 -0.34 14.68
N SER A 44 20.76 -0.60 14.29
CA SER A 44 21.52 -1.81 14.63
C SER A 44 20.75 -3.11 14.31
N GLY A 45 20.17 -3.20 13.12
CA GLY A 45 19.34 -4.32 12.66
C GLY A 45 17.90 -4.33 13.18
N ARG A 46 17.51 -3.46 14.13
CA ARG A 46 16.11 -3.36 14.56
C ARG A 46 15.36 -2.38 13.67
N LEU A 47 14.21 -2.78 13.15
CA LEU A 47 13.27 -1.89 12.50
C LEU A 47 12.62 -1.00 13.58
N VAL A 48 12.86 0.31 13.53
CA VAL A 48 12.45 1.28 14.56
C VAL A 48 11.56 2.41 14.05
N ALA A 49 11.55 2.66 12.75
CA ALA A 49 10.71 3.69 12.14
C ALA A 49 10.08 3.21 10.82
N ALA A 50 8.89 3.72 10.52
CA ALA A 50 8.26 3.66 9.21
C ALA A 50 7.60 5.01 8.89
N VAL A 51 7.70 5.47 7.65
CA VAL A 51 7.03 6.70 7.15
C VAL A 51 6.56 6.47 5.72
N MET A 52 5.36 6.93 5.38
CA MET A 52 4.80 6.90 4.03
C MET A 52 3.81 8.05 3.84
N GLU A 53 3.94 8.80 2.74
CA GLU A 53 3.05 9.93 2.39
C GLU A 53 2.93 10.99 3.52
N SER A 54 1.92 10.85 4.37
CA SER A 54 1.63 11.69 5.55
C SER A 54 1.35 10.85 6.81
N GLU A 55 1.64 9.55 6.79
CA GLU A 55 1.51 8.60 7.89
C GLU A 55 2.90 8.23 8.45
N ALA A 56 2.93 7.82 9.71
CA ALA A 56 4.12 7.34 10.42
C ALA A 56 3.79 6.08 11.25
N GLY A 57 4.81 5.39 11.75
CA GLY A 57 4.65 4.24 12.64
C GLY A 57 3.89 3.08 11.99
N GLU A 58 3.07 2.38 12.78
CA GLU A 58 2.36 1.17 12.34
C GLU A 58 1.41 1.42 11.15
N ASN A 59 0.85 2.63 11.02
CA ASN A 59 0.01 3.01 9.87
C ASN A 59 0.83 3.06 8.58
N ALA A 60 2.00 3.71 8.61
CA ALA A 60 2.92 3.76 7.48
C ALA A 60 3.49 2.37 7.15
N LEU A 61 3.80 1.58 8.18
CA LEU A 61 4.31 0.22 8.01
C LEU A 61 3.26 -0.69 7.33
N GLY A 62 2.01 -0.65 7.78
CA GLY A 62 0.91 -1.38 7.14
C GLY A 62 0.62 -0.91 5.71
N ALA A 63 0.73 0.38 5.43
CA ALA A 63 0.57 0.93 4.09
C ALA A 63 1.73 0.50 3.15
N ILE A 64 2.97 0.49 3.64
CA ILE A 64 4.16 -0.05 2.94
C ILE A 64 3.97 -1.53 2.60
N PHE A 65 3.48 -2.34 3.54
CA PHE A 65 3.16 -3.75 3.33
C PHE A 65 1.91 -3.99 2.47
N GLY A 66 1.17 -2.93 2.12
CA GLY A 66 0.05 -2.97 1.16
C GLY A 66 0.47 -2.75 -0.29
N ILE A 67 1.72 -2.38 -0.58
CA ILE A 67 2.25 -2.28 -1.94
C ILE A 67 2.55 -3.68 -2.47
N GLY A 68 2.05 -4.01 -3.67
CA GLY A 68 2.41 -5.25 -4.37
C GLY A 68 3.81 -5.23 -4.98
N GLU A 69 4.08 -4.25 -5.85
CA GLU A 69 5.36 -4.13 -6.57
C GLU A 69 6.05 -2.80 -6.24
N ALA A 70 7.29 -2.84 -5.77
CA ALA A 70 8.10 -1.68 -5.45
C ALA A 70 9.60 -1.91 -5.69
N ASP A 71 10.30 -0.86 -6.13
CA ASP A 71 11.77 -0.80 -6.06
C ASP A 71 12.20 -0.44 -4.63
N PHE A 72 13.21 -1.13 -4.10
CA PHE A 72 13.79 -0.85 -2.79
C PHE A 72 15.27 -0.45 -2.86
N GLU A 73 15.71 0.40 -1.94
CA GLU A 73 17.10 0.85 -1.80
C GLU A 73 17.50 1.08 -0.34
N PHE A 74 18.53 0.37 0.15
CA PHE A 74 19.10 0.59 1.48
C PHE A 74 20.30 1.55 1.44
N THR A 75 20.18 2.66 2.17
CA THR A 75 21.23 3.65 2.41
C THR A 75 21.71 3.57 3.87
N PRO A 76 22.97 3.21 4.14
CA PRO A 76 23.50 3.17 5.51
C PRO A 76 23.70 4.57 6.10
N TRP A 77 23.34 4.76 7.37
CA TRP A 77 23.46 6.05 8.08
C TRP A 77 24.46 5.97 9.25
N ALA A 78 25.00 7.13 9.64
CA ALA A 78 25.93 7.26 10.76
C ALA A 78 25.23 7.25 12.14
N SER A 79 23.94 7.62 12.17
CA SER A 79 23.08 7.65 13.36
C SER A 79 21.76 6.96 13.04
N ALA A 80 21.06 6.49 14.06
CA ALA A 80 19.71 5.93 13.91
C ALA A 80 18.66 7.05 13.70
N PRO A 81 17.57 6.78 12.95
CA PRO A 81 16.38 7.62 12.99
C PRO A 81 15.71 7.60 14.38
N ASP A 82 14.93 8.64 14.65
CA ASP A 82 13.97 8.64 15.75
C ASP A 82 12.96 7.50 15.60
N ALA A 83 12.70 6.79 16.69
CA ALA A 83 11.82 5.63 16.69
C ALA A 83 10.34 6.05 16.70
N ASN A 84 9.58 5.59 15.71
CA ASN A 84 8.12 5.84 15.61
C ASN A 84 7.27 4.55 15.57
N LEU A 85 7.91 3.38 15.62
CA LEU A 85 7.28 2.08 15.84
C LEU A 85 7.35 1.69 17.33
N GLU A 86 6.36 0.95 17.84
CA GLU A 86 6.45 0.46 19.21
C GLU A 86 7.58 -0.56 19.35
N SER A 87 8.31 -0.50 20.47
CA SER A 87 9.45 -1.38 20.73
C SER A 87 9.02 -2.84 20.93
N GLY A 88 9.57 -3.73 20.10
CA GLY A 88 9.36 -5.17 20.19
C GLY A 88 10.41 -5.95 19.41
N ASP A 89 10.23 -7.27 19.33
CA ASP A 89 10.95 -8.11 18.38
C ASP A 89 10.40 -7.95 16.96
N LEU A 90 11.16 -8.40 15.95
CA LEU A 90 10.78 -8.25 14.54
C LEU A 90 9.45 -8.96 14.20
N VAL A 91 9.13 -10.10 14.80
CA VAL A 91 7.87 -10.83 14.52
C VAL A 91 6.68 -10.05 15.10
N SER A 92 6.83 -9.47 16.29
CA SER A 92 5.82 -8.56 16.88
C SER A 92 5.62 -7.27 16.09
N VAL A 93 6.65 -6.76 15.40
CA VAL A 93 6.53 -5.64 14.44
C VAL A 93 5.81 -6.09 13.17
N LEU A 94 6.25 -7.18 12.53
CA LEU A 94 5.66 -7.70 11.29
C LEU A 94 4.19 -8.13 11.46
N ARG A 95 3.80 -8.64 12.63
CA ARG A 95 2.39 -8.94 12.94
C ARG A 95 1.52 -7.68 12.95
N ARG A 96 1.99 -6.60 13.60
CA ARG A 96 1.27 -5.31 13.64
C ARG A 96 1.24 -4.63 12.26
N ALA A 97 2.30 -4.78 11.47
CA ALA A 97 2.31 -4.40 10.06
C ALA A 97 1.18 -5.08 9.27
N ALA A 98 1.02 -6.41 9.41
CA ALA A 98 -0.04 -7.16 8.74
C ALA A 98 -1.45 -6.75 9.23
N GLU A 99 -1.65 -6.60 10.55
CA GLU A 99 -2.92 -6.13 11.12
C GLU A 99 -3.29 -4.72 10.62
N SER A 100 -2.30 -3.83 10.49
CA SER A 100 -2.45 -2.47 9.96
C SER A 100 -2.74 -2.46 8.46
N ARG A 101 -2.03 -3.29 7.67
CA ARG A 101 -2.28 -3.50 6.23
C ARG A 101 -3.70 -4.00 6.00
N ASP A 102 -4.14 -5.00 6.74
CA ASP A 102 -5.44 -5.64 6.55
C ASP A 102 -6.58 -4.69 6.96
N ARG A 103 -6.41 -3.91 8.02
CA ARG A 103 -7.30 -2.78 8.37
C ARG A 103 -7.39 -1.76 7.23
N LEU A 104 -6.26 -1.37 6.63
CA LEU A 104 -6.23 -0.42 5.51
C LEU A 104 -6.89 -1.00 4.25
N ALA A 105 -6.70 -2.29 3.96
CA ALA A 105 -7.38 -2.97 2.86
C ALA A 105 -8.92 -2.93 3.03
N SER A 106 -9.44 -3.31 4.19
CA SER A 106 -10.89 -3.22 4.50
C SER A 106 -11.45 -1.79 4.51
N ILE A 107 -10.60 -0.77 4.68
CA ILE A 107 -10.98 0.63 4.48
C ILE A 107 -11.02 0.97 2.99
N ARG A 108 -10.01 0.54 2.22
CA ARG A 108 -9.87 0.80 0.77
C ARG A 108 -10.96 0.14 -0.07
N GLU A 109 -11.53 -0.98 0.35
CA GLU A 109 -12.74 -1.58 -0.24
C GLU A 109 -13.94 -0.59 -0.26
N GLN A 110 -14.04 0.28 0.75
CA GLN A 110 -15.14 1.24 0.91
C GLN A 110 -14.76 2.67 0.49
N ILE A 111 -13.47 3.02 0.60
CA ILE A 111 -12.89 4.31 0.21
C ILE A 111 -11.69 4.07 -0.73
N PRO A 112 -11.91 3.69 -2.01
CA PRO A 112 -10.83 3.42 -2.98
C PRO A 112 -9.83 4.56 -3.20
N SER A 113 -10.23 5.81 -2.98
CA SER A 113 -9.34 6.98 -3.15
C SER A 113 -9.65 8.05 -2.11
N ASP A 114 -8.61 8.76 -1.67
CA ASP A 114 -8.72 9.88 -0.71
C ASP A 114 -9.45 11.08 -1.32
N SER A 115 -9.51 11.16 -2.66
CA SER A 115 -10.22 12.20 -3.42
C SER A 115 -11.74 12.01 -3.50
N LEU A 116 -12.27 10.93 -2.91
CA LEU A 116 -13.71 10.71 -2.78
C LEU A 116 -14.34 11.78 -1.89
N ARG A 117 -15.47 12.32 -2.34
CA ARG A 117 -16.24 13.32 -1.60
C ARG A 117 -17.33 12.62 -0.81
N PHE A 118 -17.68 13.12 0.36
CA PHE A 118 -18.70 12.50 1.20
C PHE A 118 -19.93 13.38 1.31
N ARG A 119 -21.13 12.81 1.17
CA ARG A 119 -22.41 13.47 1.49
C ARG A 119 -23.15 12.72 2.60
N LEU A 120 -24.04 13.39 3.32
CA LEU A 120 -24.97 12.71 4.23
C LEU A 120 -25.93 11.83 3.41
N SER A 121 -26.19 10.62 3.90
CA SER A 121 -27.04 9.62 3.25
C SER A 121 -28.52 9.91 3.49
N GLU A 122 -29.34 9.87 2.44
CA GLU A 122 -30.80 9.96 2.59
C GLU A 122 -31.35 8.78 3.40
N ARG A 123 -30.70 7.60 3.31
CA ARG A 123 -31.05 6.38 4.05
C ARG A 123 -30.85 6.53 5.57
N ALA A 124 -30.08 7.53 6.02
CA ALA A 124 -29.89 7.81 7.44
C ALA A 124 -31.20 8.29 8.10
N ALA A 125 -32.11 8.93 7.34
CA ALA A 125 -33.41 9.37 7.85
C ALA A 125 -34.32 8.17 8.20
N ASP A 126 -34.22 7.08 7.44
CA ASP A 126 -35.01 5.85 7.64
C ASP A 126 -34.54 5.01 8.84
N GLN A 127 -33.32 5.23 9.34
CA GLN A 127 -32.71 4.46 10.44
C GLN A 127 -33.22 4.86 11.84
N GLY A 128 -33.96 5.96 11.95
CA GLY A 128 -34.51 6.44 13.23
C GLY A 128 -33.47 7.04 14.17
N ALA A 129 -33.58 6.75 15.48
CA ALA A 129 -32.79 7.41 16.52
C ALA A 129 -31.39 6.79 16.67
N VAL A 130 -30.44 7.22 15.83
CA VAL A 130 -29.03 6.80 15.90
C VAL A 130 -28.25 7.64 16.93
N THR A 131 -27.50 6.98 17.83
CA THR A 131 -26.62 7.62 18.80
C THR A 131 -25.17 7.71 18.27
N PHE A 132 -24.61 8.92 18.21
CA PHE A 132 -23.26 9.16 17.72
C PHE A 132 -22.29 9.49 18.86
N THR A 133 -21.01 9.09 18.72
CA THR A 133 -19.94 9.61 19.58
C THR A 133 -19.61 11.06 19.20
N PRO A 134 -18.97 11.85 20.09
CA PRO A 134 -18.58 13.23 19.78
C PRO A 134 -17.61 13.38 18.60
N GLU A 135 -16.79 12.38 18.26
CA GLU A 135 -15.96 12.41 17.04
C GLU A 135 -16.82 12.16 15.80
N ARG A 136 -17.68 11.12 15.83
CA ARG A 136 -18.53 10.75 14.69
C ARG A 136 -19.53 11.86 14.35
N TRP A 137 -20.07 12.56 15.36
CA TRP A 137 -20.92 13.74 15.14
C TRP A 137 -20.16 14.91 14.51
N ARG A 138 -18.91 15.19 14.93
CA ARG A 138 -18.07 16.21 14.29
C ARG A 138 -17.73 15.86 12.85
N ALA A 139 -17.43 14.58 12.56
CA ALA A 139 -17.19 14.10 11.20
C ALA A 139 -18.43 14.32 10.31
N LEU A 140 -19.64 14.03 10.80
CA LEU A 140 -20.88 14.31 10.05
C LEU A 140 -21.06 15.81 9.74
N LEU A 141 -20.67 16.71 10.64
CA LEU A 141 -20.70 18.16 10.39
C LEU A 141 -19.57 18.65 9.45
N ALA A 142 -18.53 17.84 9.23
CA ALA A 142 -17.50 18.10 8.21
C ALA A 142 -17.89 17.55 6.82
N VAL A 143 -18.85 16.63 6.74
CA VAL A 143 -19.32 16.00 5.49
C VAL A 143 -20.37 16.91 4.81
N ASN A 144 -20.00 17.53 3.67
CA ASN A 144 -20.84 18.53 2.98
C ASN A 144 -21.10 18.26 1.48
N GLY A 145 -20.61 17.15 0.92
CA GLY A 145 -20.67 16.82 -0.52
C GLY A 145 -19.49 17.35 -1.35
N GLU A 146 -18.62 18.19 -0.79
CA GLU A 146 -17.52 18.83 -1.52
C GLU A 146 -16.12 18.49 -0.99
N ARG A 147 -15.98 18.27 0.31
CA ARG A 147 -14.70 17.93 0.95
C ARG A 147 -14.29 16.48 0.68
N ASP A 148 -13.00 16.31 0.44
CA ASP A 148 -12.29 15.03 0.36
C ASP A 148 -11.74 14.58 1.73
N VAL A 149 -11.04 13.45 1.79
CA VAL A 149 -10.50 12.91 3.05
C VAL A 149 -9.51 13.88 3.72
N ALA A 150 -8.68 14.57 2.94
CA ALA A 150 -7.67 15.48 3.49
C ALA A 150 -8.32 16.74 4.08
N ALA A 151 -9.26 17.36 3.36
CA ALA A 151 -10.00 18.53 3.83
C ALA A 151 -10.87 18.23 5.08
N ILE A 152 -11.35 17.00 5.24
CA ILE A 152 -12.04 16.54 6.46
C ILE A 152 -11.04 16.34 7.61
N ALA A 153 -9.89 15.70 7.37
CA ALA A 153 -8.84 15.50 8.37
C ALA A 153 -8.31 16.83 8.93
N ASP A 154 -8.01 17.78 8.04
CA ASP A 154 -7.62 19.15 8.39
C ASP A 154 -8.68 19.86 9.24
N GLN A 155 -9.96 19.80 8.84
CA GLN A 155 -11.04 20.43 9.59
C GLN A 155 -11.23 19.81 10.99
N LEU A 156 -11.06 18.50 11.12
CA LEU A 156 -11.21 17.79 12.39
C LEU A 156 -9.97 17.90 13.29
N ARG A 157 -8.80 18.25 12.73
CA ARG A 157 -7.48 18.15 13.38
C ARG A 157 -7.19 16.72 13.86
N VAL A 158 -7.45 15.75 12.98
CA VAL A 158 -7.31 14.31 13.22
C VAL A 158 -6.45 13.69 12.12
N GLY A 159 -5.65 12.67 12.43
CA GLY A 159 -4.81 11.98 11.46
C GLY A 159 -5.59 11.40 10.27
N ARG A 160 -4.92 11.21 9.13
CA ARG A 160 -5.55 10.71 7.90
C ARG A 160 -6.11 9.29 8.10
N MET A 161 -5.36 8.37 8.70
CA MET A 161 -5.84 7.00 8.97
C MET A 161 -7.05 6.96 9.91
N ASP A 162 -7.09 7.81 10.93
CA ASP A 162 -8.23 7.90 11.85
C ASP A 162 -9.45 8.55 11.19
N THR A 163 -9.24 9.56 10.35
CA THR A 163 -10.28 10.16 9.50
C THR A 163 -10.84 9.13 8.52
N LEU A 164 -10.00 8.37 7.84
CA LEU A 164 -10.39 7.25 6.99
C LEU A 164 -11.19 6.17 7.77
N THR A 165 -10.77 5.87 9.00
CA THR A 165 -11.46 4.90 9.88
C THR A 165 -12.84 5.41 10.30
N LEU A 166 -12.96 6.69 10.69
CA LEU A 166 -14.22 7.33 11.04
C LEU A 166 -15.20 7.37 9.85
N LEU A 167 -14.71 7.77 8.67
CA LEU A 167 -15.48 7.82 7.43
C LEU A 167 -15.92 6.42 6.98
N ALA A 168 -15.02 5.44 6.94
CA ALA A 168 -15.37 4.05 6.59
C ALA A 168 -16.38 3.43 7.58
N GLY A 169 -16.31 3.79 8.86
CA GLY A 169 -17.35 3.46 9.83
C GLY A 169 -18.71 4.06 9.48
N LEU A 170 -18.77 5.36 9.14
CA LEU A 170 -20.01 6.04 8.79
C LEU A 170 -20.59 5.60 7.43
N VAL A 171 -19.74 5.20 6.48
CA VAL A 171 -20.15 4.56 5.21
C VAL A 171 -20.77 3.18 5.47
N ARG A 172 -20.12 2.34 6.29
CA ARG A 172 -20.64 1.01 6.66
C ARG A 172 -21.98 1.08 7.37
N ASP A 173 -22.13 2.03 8.28
CA ASP A 173 -23.38 2.26 9.00
C ASP A 173 -24.48 2.86 8.08
N GLY A 174 -24.15 3.25 6.85
CA GLY A 174 -25.08 3.80 5.86
C GLY A 174 -25.48 5.26 6.09
N VAL A 175 -24.74 5.97 6.96
CA VAL A 175 -25.03 7.34 7.39
C VAL A 175 -24.43 8.38 6.45
N ILE A 176 -23.32 8.06 5.77
CA ILE A 176 -22.75 8.89 4.69
C ILE A 176 -22.55 8.06 3.42
N GLU A 177 -22.57 8.74 2.28
CA GLU A 177 -22.31 8.16 0.96
C GLU A 177 -20.99 8.68 0.41
N ALA A 178 -20.17 7.79 -0.15
CA ALA A 178 -19.02 8.16 -0.95
C ALA A 178 -19.46 8.53 -2.38
N VAL A 179 -19.32 9.80 -2.74
CA VAL A 179 -19.58 10.36 -4.06
C VAL A 179 -18.26 10.42 -4.82
N ALA A 180 -18.19 9.74 -5.96
CA ALA A 180 -17.04 9.89 -6.86
C ALA A 180 -16.89 11.36 -7.26
N PRO A 181 -15.68 11.96 -7.20
CA PRO A 181 -15.48 13.32 -7.67
C PRO A 181 -15.87 13.36 -9.15
N GLN A 182 -16.86 14.18 -9.49
CA GLN A 182 -17.35 14.27 -10.86
C GLN A 182 -16.24 14.83 -11.77
N THR A 183 -15.55 13.93 -12.47
CA THR A 183 -14.61 14.29 -13.53
C THR A 183 -15.38 15.03 -14.61
N ALA A 184 -15.16 16.34 -14.72
CA ALA A 184 -15.75 17.12 -15.80
C ALA A 184 -15.26 16.59 -17.15
N TYR A 185 -16.20 16.40 -18.08
CA TYR A 185 -16.04 15.70 -19.38
C TYR A 185 -15.86 14.17 -19.25
N ALA A 186 -16.41 13.36 -20.14
CA ALA A 186 -16.97 13.67 -21.46
C ALA A 186 -18.49 13.91 -21.49
N PRO A 187 -19.02 14.63 -22.52
CA PRO A 187 -20.42 14.50 -22.87
C PRO A 187 -20.73 13.03 -23.20
N LYS A 188 -21.93 12.58 -22.86
CA LYS A 188 -22.46 11.33 -23.36
C LYS A 188 -22.41 11.39 -24.89
N GLN A 189 -21.53 10.61 -25.52
CA GLN A 189 -21.66 10.32 -26.94
C GLN A 189 -22.94 9.50 -27.08
N GLU A 190 -24.03 10.21 -27.29
CA GLU A 190 -25.16 9.72 -28.03
C GLU A 190 -24.59 9.12 -29.31
N VAL A 191 -24.58 7.78 -29.36
CA VAL A 191 -24.06 7.04 -30.51
C VAL A 191 -24.88 7.51 -31.69
N ALA A 192 -24.26 8.33 -32.53
CA ALA A 192 -24.88 8.82 -33.75
C ALA A 192 -25.33 7.58 -34.50
N ARG A 193 -26.65 7.38 -34.60
CA ARG A 193 -27.19 6.34 -35.44
C ARG A 193 -26.77 6.71 -36.85
N GLU A 194 -25.80 5.96 -37.36
CA GLU A 194 -25.48 5.88 -38.79
C GLU A 194 -26.81 5.94 -39.53
N PRO A 195 -27.04 6.94 -40.41
CA PRO A 195 -28.34 7.10 -41.05
C PRO A 195 -28.57 5.89 -41.96
N GLU A 196 -29.40 4.97 -41.46
CA GLU A 196 -29.73 3.68 -42.08
C GLU A 196 -30.04 3.92 -43.56
N PRO A 197 -29.22 3.39 -44.50
CA PRO A 197 -29.37 3.73 -45.91
C PRO A 197 -30.70 3.20 -46.41
N ALA A 198 -31.56 4.14 -46.86
CA ALA A 198 -32.93 3.85 -47.22
C ALA A 198 -33.03 2.68 -48.23
N PRO A 199 -34.04 1.81 -48.10
CA PRO A 199 -34.12 0.57 -48.87
C PRO A 199 -34.24 0.85 -50.37
N VAL A 200 -33.17 0.54 -51.11
CA VAL A 200 -33.21 0.53 -52.58
C VAL A 200 -34.01 -0.69 -53.01
N ALA A 201 -35.04 -0.46 -53.82
CA ALA A 201 -35.97 -1.50 -54.22
C ALA A 201 -35.36 -2.49 -55.24
N GLU A 202 -35.68 -3.77 -55.02
CA GLU A 202 -36.06 -4.75 -56.03
C GLU A 202 -35.08 -5.06 -57.19
N ALA A 203 -34.36 -6.18 -57.04
CA ALA A 203 -33.91 -7.00 -58.16
C ALA A 203 -34.19 -8.48 -57.84
N ALA A 204 -34.91 -9.18 -58.74
CA ALA A 204 -35.32 -10.58 -58.56
C ALA A 204 -34.18 -11.58 -58.90
N PRO A 205 -34.21 -12.82 -58.36
CA PRO A 205 -33.09 -13.76 -58.45
C PRO A 205 -33.07 -14.61 -59.74
N PRO A 206 -31.88 -15.07 -60.19
CA PRO A 206 -31.75 -16.15 -61.17
C PRO A 206 -31.88 -17.56 -60.54
N PRO A 207 -32.07 -18.64 -61.33
CA PRO A 207 -32.43 -19.98 -60.83
C PRO A 207 -31.23 -20.88 -60.43
N PRO A 208 -31.47 -22.03 -59.74
CA PRO A 208 -30.43 -22.95 -59.26
C PRO A 208 -30.27 -24.24 -60.09
N GLU A 209 -29.04 -24.75 -60.22
CA GLU A 209 -28.68 -26.14 -60.59
C GLU A 209 -27.14 -26.36 -60.40
N PRO A 210 -26.62 -27.60 -60.25
CA PRO A 210 -27.12 -28.74 -59.46
C PRO A 210 -26.05 -29.26 -58.44
N ALA A 211 -26.36 -30.35 -57.71
CA ALA A 211 -25.44 -31.07 -56.81
C ALA A 211 -24.38 -31.90 -57.60
N ALA A 212 -23.38 -32.60 -57.02
CA ALA A 212 -23.18 -33.23 -55.70
C ALA A 212 -21.64 -33.53 -55.50
N PRO A 213 -21.13 -34.32 -54.51
CA PRO A 213 -21.81 -35.06 -53.43
C PRO A 213 -21.21 -34.93 -52.01
N THR A 214 -21.92 -35.55 -51.05
CA THR A 214 -21.58 -35.73 -49.63
C THR A 214 -20.69 -36.95 -49.38
N GLU A 215 -19.89 -36.93 -48.31
CA GLU A 215 -19.46 -38.12 -47.52
C GLU A 215 -19.36 -37.74 -46.01
N PRO A 216 -19.35 -38.70 -45.06
CA PRO A 216 -20.34 -38.63 -43.95
C PRO A 216 -19.81 -38.35 -42.53
N ILE A 217 -20.80 -38.28 -41.62
CA ILE A 217 -20.73 -38.10 -40.17
C ILE A 217 -20.05 -39.29 -39.46
N ARG A 218 -19.34 -39.04 -38.34
CA ARG A 218 -19.32 -39.95 -37.19
C ARG A 218 -19.15 -39.20 -35.86
N GLU A 219 -20.23 -39.12 -35.09
CA GLU A 219 -20.16 -39.01 -33.63
C GLU A 219 -19.84 -40.40 -33.06
N GLU A 220 -18.95 -40.50 -32.07
CA GLU A 220 -19.03 -41.50 -30.99
C GLU A 220 -18.49 -40.88 -29.68
N GLU A 221 -19.02 -41.35 -28.54
CA GLU A 221 -18.92 -40.71 -27.21
C GLU A 221 -17.83 -41.31 -26.28
N PRO A 222 -17.57 -40.75 -25.08
CA PRO A 222 -16.33 -40.99 -24.34
C PRO A 222 -16.34 -42.22 -23.41
N ALA A 223 -15.19 -42.90 -23.38
CA ALA A 223 -14.75 -43.88 -22.38
C ALA A 223 -13.20 -43.96 -22.44
N GLU A 224 -12.43 -44.26 -21.39
CA GLU A 224 -12.79 -44.57 -20.00
C GLU A 224 -11.66 -44.19 -19.01
N LYS A 225 -11.55 -44.90 -17.85
CA LYS A 225 -10.49 -44.75 -16.82
C LYS A 225 -9.09 -45.18 -17.35
N TRP A 226 -8.04 -45.35 -16.54
CA TRP A 226 -7.79 -46.60 -15.76
C TRP A 226 -6.45 -46.47 -14.98
N TRP A 227 -6.43 -46.82 -13.66
CA TRP A 227 -5.30 -47.06 -12.69
C TRP A 227 -4.02 -46.17 -12.74
N GLU A 228 -3.57 -45.53 -11.65
CA GLU A 228 -2.93 -46.09 -10.44
C GLU A 228 -1.68 -46.96 -10.68
N ALA A 229 -0.50 -46.53 -10.24
CA ALA A 229 0.54 -47.44 -9.73
C ALA A 229 1.63 -46.70 -8.94
N THR A 230 1.67 -46.99 -7.64
CA THR A 230 2.65 -46.57 -6.65
C THR A 230 4.05 -47.20 -6.86
N SER A 231 5.07 -46.49 -6.34
CA SER A 231 6.27 -46.99 -5.61
C SER A 231 7.63 -46.99 -6.35
N PRO A 232 8.79 -47.04 -5.62
CA PRO A 232 9.01 -47.00 -4.16
C PRO A 232 10.07 -45.95 -3.66
N THR A 233 10.29 -45.93 -2.33
CA THR A 233 11.45 -45.34 -1.62
C THR A 233 12.09 -46.46 -0.78
N PRO A 234 13.42 -46.71 -0.82
CA PRO A 234 14.41 -46.17 0.15
C PRO A 234 15.73 -45.71 -0.56
N GLU A 235 16.87 -45.33 0.06
CA GLU A 235 17.47 -45.72 1.36
C GLU A 235 18.50 -44.72 1.96
N THR A 236 18.69 -44.87 3.27
CA THR A 236 19.59 -44.23 4.25
C THR A 236 21.06 -43.93 3.89
N ALA A 237 21.60 -42.78 4.32
CA ALA A 237 22.99 -42.63 4.79
C ALA A 237 23.23 -41.38 5.69
N ALA A 238 23.93 -41.57 6.81
CA ALA A 238 24.53 -40.59 7.75
C ALA A 238 25.74 -41.29 8.43
N PRO A 239 26.68 -40.68 9.20
CA PRO A 239 26.64 -39.44 10.02
C PRO A 239 27.80 -38.46 9.63
N GLU A 240 28.47 -37.60 10.43
CA GLU A 240 28.53 -37.33 11.89
C GLU A 240 29.00 -35.88 12.21
N ALA A 241 29.78 -35.66 13.30
CA ALA A 241 30.30 -34.38 13.81
C ALA A 241 31.79 -34.16 13.38
N THR A 242 32.55 -33.09 13.73
CA THR A 242 32.37 -31.97 14.71
C THR A 242 32.72 -30.61 14.02
N GLU A 243 33.21 -29.48 14.58
CA GLU A 243 33.81 -29.09 15.88
C GLU A 243 33.66 -27.56 16.16
N GLN A 244 34.19 -27.07 17.29
CA GLN A 244 34.45 -25.64 17.59
C GLN A 244 35.86 -25.48 18.19
N PRO A 245 36.48 -24.29 18.10
CA PRO A 245 36.69 -23.54 19.36
C PRO A 245 36.61 -22.00 19.22
N ALA A 246 36.70 -21.28 20.34
CA ALA A 246 36.79 -19.83 20.42
C ALA A 246 37.83 -19.38 21.46
N VAL A 247 38.49 -18.22 21.27
CA VAL A 247 38.97 -17.35 22.38
C VAL A 247 39.19 -15.87 21.95
N SER A 248 38.89 -14.98 22.90
CA SER A 248 39.60 -13.71 23.25
C SER A 248 39.71 -12.45 22.36
N GLU A 249 39.35 -11.34 23.02
CA GLU A 249 40.07 -10.05 23.16
C GLU A 249 39.99 -8.89 22.13
N ALA A 250 40.15 -7.70 22.70
CA ALA A 250 40.15 -6.32 22.17
C ALA A 250 40.81 -5.42 23.24
N PRO A 251 41.02 -4.09 23.07
CA PRO A 251 40.82 -3.22 21.90
C PRO A 251 42.09 -2.38 21.55
N SER A 252 42.02 -1.52 20.51
CA SER A 252 42.83 -0.28 20.41
C SER A 252 42.31 0.71 19.35
N SER A 253 42.68 1.98 19.49
CA SER A 253 42.01 3.16 18.93
C SER A 253 42.66 3.79 17.68
N SER A 254 41.83 4.46 16.86
CA SER A 254 42.17 5.59 15.95
C SER A 254 43.15 5.30 14.79
N ASP A 255 43.34 6.15 13.76
CA ASP A 255 42.76 7.46 13.41
C ASP A 255 42.78 7.71 11.88
N GLN A 256 41.89 8.57 11.35
CA GLN A 256 41.95 9.22 10.00
C GLN A 256 42.00 8.33 8.72
N ALA A 257 41.57 8.74 7.52
CA ALA A 257 40.86 9.94 7.03
C ALA A 257 39.91 9.60 5.85
N GLU A 258 39.02 10.53 5.48
CA GLU A 258 38.15 10.45 4.28
C GLU A 258 38.95 10.57 2.96
N PRO A 259 38.34 10.22 1.81
CA PRO A 259 37.82 11.32 0.98
C PRO A 259 36.33 11.21 0.66
N ARG A 260 35.71 12.38 0.46
CA ARG A 260 34.26 12.56 0.25
C ARG A 260 33.85 12.39 -1.22
N SER A 261 32.59 12.04 -1.44
CA SER A 261 31.87 12.26 -2.70
C SER A 261 30.40 12.58 -2.40
N GLU A 262 30.23 13.73 -1.73
CA GLU A 262 29.06 14.63 -1.72
C GLU A 262 27.64 14.02 -1.57
N ARG A 263 27.07 14.19 -0.36
CA ARG A 263 25.61 14.20 -0.14
C ARG A 263 24.95 15.31 -1.00
N ARG A 264 23.67 15.12 -1.30
CA ARG A 264 22.75 16.21 -1.68
C ARG A 264 22.07 16.79 -0.43
N PRO A 265 22.55 17.92 0.14
CA PRO A 265 21.96 18.49 1.36
C PRO A 265 20.52 18.97 1.17
N ASP A 266 20.10 19.17 -0.08
CA ASP A 266 18.73 19.43 -0.52
C ASP A 266 17.74 18.32 -0.13
N LEU A 267 18.18 17.06 0.03
CA LEU A 267 17.31 15.98 0.50
C LEU A 267 17.29 15.87 2.03
N ASP A 268 18.45 15.91 2.69
CA ASP A 268 18.57 15.88 4.16
C ASP A 268 17.71 16.98 4.80
N ALA A 269 17.77 18.22 4.29
CA ALA A 269 17.00 19.34 4.83
C ALA A 269 15.48 19.15 4.65
N ALA A 270 15.02 18.87 3.43
CA ALA A 270 13.59 18.74 3.13
C ALA A 270 12.92 17.55 3.85
N MET A 271 13.69 16.51 4.19
CA MET A 271 13.19 15.35 4.93
C MET A 271 13.28 15.57 6.44
N ALA A 272 14.34 16.19 6.96
CA ALA A 272 14.41 16.63 8.36
C ALA A 272 13.32 17.64 8.72
N GLU A 273 12.98 18.57 7.82
CA GLU A 273 11.83 19.48 8.01
C GLU A 273 10.51 18.71 8.07
N ARG A 274 10.31 17.62 7.30
CA ARG A 274 9.10 16.79 7.39
C ARG A 274 9.02 15.95 8.66
N PHE A 275 10.15 15.46 9.20
CA PHE A 275 10.18 14.82 10.52
C PHE A 275 9.96 15.84 11.65
N SER A 276 10.49 17.07 11.52
CA SER A 276 10.38 18.12 12.54
C SER A 276 9.01 18.83 12.54
N ALA A 277 8.33 18.96 11.39
CA ALA A 277 7.04 19.66 11.27
C ALA A 277 5.85 18.98 11.96
N PHE A 278 6.04 17.77 12.51
CA PHE A 278 5.07 17.11 13.39
C PHE A 278 5.34 17.36 14.89
N ALA A 279 6.38 18.11 15.25
CA ALA A 279 6.51 18.72 16.57
C ALA A 279 5.68 20.00 16.66
N GLU A 280 4.97 20.18 17.77
CA GLU A 280 3.86 21.13 17.91
C GLU A 280 4.32 22.61 17.91
N PRO A 281 3.59 23.54 17.25
CA PRO A 281 3.96 24.94 17.20
C PRO A 281 3.56 25.68 18.49
N GLU A 282 4.50 25.89 19.41
CA GLU A 282 4.30 26.75 20.59
C GLU A 282 4.16 28.24 20.15
N PRO A 283 3.05 28.93 20.48
CA PRO A 283 2.83 30.31 20.05
C PRO A 283 3.62 31.30 20.91
N ALA A 284 4.54 32.04 20.28
CA ALA A 284 5.36 33.04 20.95
C ALA A 284 4.51 34.14 21.63
N ALA A 285 4.89 34.50 22.86
CA ALA A 285 4.29 35.62 23.59
C ALA A 285 4.66 36.98 22.96
N PRO A 286 3.75 37.98 22.98
CA PRO A 286 4.03 39.28 22.39
C PRO A 286 4.92 40.16 23.29
N GLU A 287 6.02 40.67 22.74
CA GLU A 287 6.78 41.77 23.37
C GLU A 287 6.06 43.12 23.16
N SER A 288 6.14 43.98 24.18
CA SER A 288 5.53 45.32 24.17
C SER A 288 6.40 46.36 23.44
N PRO A 289 5.82 47.30 22.68
CA PRO A 289 6.54 48.45 22.14
C PRO A 289 6.88 49.50 23.21
N PRO A 290 7.84 50.41 22.92
CA PRO A 290 8.35 51.43 23.86
C PRO A 290 7.47 52.69 23.97
#